data_AF-A0A413G8L3-F1
#
_entry.id   AF-A0A413G8L3-F1
#
_cell.length_a   1.000
_cell.length_b   1.000
_cell.length_c   1.000
_cell.angle_alpha   90.00
_cell.angle_beta   90.00
_cell.angle_gamma   90.00
#
_symmetry.space_group_name_H-M   'P 1'
#
loop_
_entity.id
_entity.type
_entity.pdbx_description
1 polymer ?
#
loop_
_entity_poly.entity_id
_entity_poly.type
_entity_poly.pdbx_seq_one_letter_code
_entity_poly.pdbx_strand_id
1 'polypeptide(L)'
;MTLTELYQARAAVAGQLAALDMQIKEAEQAPSPAAQGPHLPRMRTLDETMELLREIDPDTSISKYYIRQLALSGKIPTREIGRRRLINVDALIEYLSKPEGALATGKIRRIEA
;
A
#
# COMPACT_ATOMS: atom_id res chain seq x y z
N MET A 1 14.49 -7.41 -54.19
CA MET A 1 14.35 -7.81 -52.77
C MET A 1 14.76 -9.26 -52.68
N THR A 2 15.93 -9.51 -52.10
CA THR A 2 16.45 -10.88 -51.99
C THR A 2 15.67 -11.64 -50.92
N LEU A 3 15.48 -12.95 -51.09
CA LEU A 3 14.76 -13.79 -50.13
C LEU A 3 15.41 -13.70 -48.72
N THR A 4 16.71 -13.42 -48.68
CA THR A 4 17.52 -13.17 -47.49
C THR A 4 17.10 -11.90 -46.74
N GLU A 5 16.81 -10.80 -47.43
CA GLU A 5 16.37 -9.55 -46.79
C GLU A 5 15.00 -9.70 -46.10
N LEU A 6 14.07 -10.44 -46.72
CA LEU A 6 12.76 -10.72 -46.14
C LEU A 6 12.85 -11.66 -44.91
N TYR A 7 13.79 -12.60 -44.93
CA TYR A 7 14.06 -13.49 -43.79
C TYR A 7 14.66 -12.73 -42.60
N GLN A 8 15.64 -11.86 -42.86
CA GLN A 8 16.26 -11.00 -41.83
C GLN A 8 15.23 -10.03 -41.22
N ALA A 9 14.33 -9.47 -42.04
CA ALA A 9 13.25 -8.60 -41.56
C ALA A 9 12.24 -9.36 -40.69
N ARG A 10 11.87 -10.61 -41.05
CA ARG A 10 10.97 -11.45 -40.24
C ARG A 10 11.59 -11.87 -38.91
N ALA A 11 12.90 -12.18 -38.89
CA ALA A 11 13.62 -12.50 -37.67
C ALA A 11 13.72 -11.30 -36.71
N ALA A 12 13.92 -10.09 -37.23
CA ALA A 12 13.93 -8.86 -36.43
C ALA A 12 12.57 -8.57 -35.78
N VAL A 13 11.46 -8.76 -36.51
CA VAL A 13 10.10 -8.58 -35.98
C VAL A 13 9.78 -9.61 -34.88
N ALA A 14 10.28 -10.84 -35.01
CA ALA A 14 10.13 -11.86 -33.97
C ALA A 14 10.85 -11.48 -32.66
N GLY A 15 12.03 -10.85 -32.76
CA GLY A 15 12.74 -10.32 -31.59
C GLY A 15 12.04 -9.12 -30.94
N GLN A 16 11.37 -8.29 -31.72
CA GLN A 16 10.58 -7.14 -31.24
C GLN A 16 9.30 -7.57 -30.51
N LEU A 17 8.63 -8.63 -30.98
CA LEU A 17 7.48 -9.23 -30.31
C LEU A 17 7.84 -9.83 -28.95
N ALA A 18 8.95 -10.55 -28.85
CA ALA A 18 9.43 -11.13 -27.59
C ALA A 18 9.78 -10.06 -26.54
N ALA A 19 10.32 -8.91 -26.98
CA ALA A 19 10.61 -7.78 -26.09
C ALA A 19 9.33 -7.11 -25.56
N LEU A 20 8.28 -7.02 -26.39
CA LEU A 20 6.98 -6.49 -25.98
C LEU A 20 6.28 -7.48 -25.02
N ASP A 21 6.38 -8.78 -25.26
CA ASP A 21 5.85 -9.83 -24.37
C ASP A 21 6.54 -9.79 -22.99
N MET A 22 7.85 -9.51 -22.94
CA MET A 22 8.58 -9.29 -21.68
C MET A 22 8.07 -8.05 -20.95
N GLN A 23 7.83 -6.94 -21.67
CA GLN A 23 7.29 -5.71 -21.08
C GLN A 23 5.85 -5.87 -20.59
N ILE A 24 5.03 -6.68 -21.28
CA ILE A 24 3.67 -7.00 -20.84
C ILE A 24 3.71 -7.88 -19.58
N LYS A 25 4.65 -8.83 -19.50
CA LYS A 25 4.83 -9.69 -18.32
C LYS A 25 5.32 -8.93 -17.08
N GLU A 26 6.12 -7.88 -17.25
CA GLU A 26 6.49 -6.96 -16.17
C GLU A 26 5.32 -6.06 -15.72
N ALA A 27 4.43 -5.67 -16.63
CA ALA A 27 3.22 -4.92 -16.30
C ALA A 27 2.13 -5.78 -15.62
N GLU A 28 2.13 -7.09 -15.86
CA GLU A 28 1.21 -8.05 -15.21
C GLU A 28 1.64 -8.41 -13.78
N GLN A 29 2.88 -8.08 -13.39
CA GLN A 29 3.42 -8.30 -12.06
C GLN A 29 3.16 -7.14 -11.08
N ALA A 30 2.15 -6.32 -11.34
CA ALA A 30 1.44 -5.61 -10.28
C ALA A 30 0.06 -6.29 -10.18
N PRO A 31 -0.30 -6.93 -9.06
CA PRO A 31 -1.65 -7.43 -8.91
C PRO A 31 -2.59 -6.20 -8.96
N SER A 32 -3.24 -6.02 -10.11
CA SER A 32 -4.35 -5.09 -10.27
C SER A 32 -5.36 -5.41 -9.16
N PRO A 33 -5.60 -4.50 -8.20
CA PRO A 33 -6.42 -4.78 -7.03
C PRO A 33 -7.91 -4.98 -7.37
N ALA A 34 -8.29 -4.81 -8.64
CA ALA A 34 -9.69 -4.83 -9.09
C ALA A 34 -10.26 -6.23 -9.39
N ALA A 35 -9.43 -7.27 -9.50
CA ALA A 35 -9.87 -8.62 -9.94
C ALA A 35 -9.91 -9.69 -8.83
N GLN A 36 -9.51 -9.34 -7.61
CA GLN A 36 -9.62 -10.25 -6.47
C GLN A 36 -11.04 -10.11 -5.93
N GLY A 37 -11.76 -11.24 -5.78
CA GLY A 37 -13.05 -11.26 -5.09
C GLY A 37 -12.93 -10.64 -3.68
N PRO A 38 -14.04 -10.44 -2.95
CA PRO A 38 -14.01 -9.77 -1.65
C PRO A 38 -12.98 -10.45 -0.72
N HIS A 39 -11.81 -9.81 -0.56
CA HIS A 39 -10.77 -10.27 0.35
C HIS A 39 -11.27 -10.00 1.76
N LEU A 40 -11.26 -11.03 2.61
CA LEU A 40 -11.66 -10.88 4.00
C LEU A 40 -10.68 -9.91 4.69
N PRO A 41 -11.15 -8.75 5.19
CA PRO A 41 -10.26 -7.75 5.79
C PRO A 41 -9.60 -8.32 7.05
N ARG A 42 -8.30 -8.03 7.24
CA ARG A 42 -7.55 -8.45 8.43
C ARG A 42 -7.90 -7.55 9.62
N MET A 43 -8.99 -7.90 10.30
CA MET A 43 -9.48 -7.18 11.49
C MET A 43 -8.75 -7.65 12.75
N ARG A 44 -8.11 -6.74 13.48
CA ARG A 44 -7.35 -7.04 14.72
C ARG A 44 -7.67 -6.04 15.82
N THR A 45 -7.50 -6.45 17.07
CA THR A 45 -7.57 -5.51 18.20
C THR A 45 -6.35 -4.58 18.22
N LEU A 46 -6.40 -3.51 19.02
CA LEU A 46 -5.29 -2.56 19.12
C LEU A 46 -3.97 -3.23 19.55
N ASP A 47 -4.03 -4.16 20.49
CA ASP A 47 -2.85 -4.86 21.00
C ASP A 47 -2.28 -5.81 19.96
N GLU A 48 -3.12 -6.64 19.33
CA GLU A 48 -2.74 -7.52 18.24
C GLU A 48 -2.20 -6.76 17.02
N THR A 49 -2.76 -5.58 16.72
CA THR A 49 -2.29 -4.72 15.63
C THR A 49 -0.86 -4.25 15.88
N MET A 50 -0.51 -3.91 17.13
CA MET A 50 0.84 -3.53 17.51
C MET A 50 1.82 -4.70 17.46
N GLU A 51 1.39 -5.88 17.89
CA GLU A 51 2.21 -7.09 17.81
C GLU A 51 2.54 -7.41 16.35
N LEU A 52 1.53 -7.40 15.48
CA LEU A 52 1.68 -7.62 14.05
C LEU A 52 2.58 -6.57 13.39
N LEU A 53 2.45 -5.29 13.76
CA LEU A 53 3.35 -4.24 13.27
C LEU A 53 4.80 -4.48 13.68
N ARG A 54 5.05 -4.95 14.90
CA ARG A 54 6.40 -5.28 15.37
C ARG A 54 6.98 -6.53 14.70
N GLU A 55 6.14 -7.49 14.33
CA GLU A 55 6.56 -8.66 13.55
C GLU A 55 7.00 -8.26 12.14
N ILE A 56 6.30 -7.30 11.52
CA ILE A 56 6.64 -6.80 10.18
C ILE A 56 7.86 -5.86 10.24
N ASP A 57 7.89 -4.95 11.20
CA ASP A 57 8.95 -3.97 11.39
C ASP A 57 9.31 -3.88 12.89
N PRO A 58 10.38 -4.55 13.34
CA PRO A 58 10.76 -4.57 14.75
C PRO A 58 11.18 -3.19 15.27
N ASP A 59 11.63 -2.28 14.40
CA ASP A 59 12.09 -0.94 14.76
C ASP A 59 10.97 0.12 14.62
N THR A 60 9.70 -0.31 14.55
CA THR A 60 8.57 0.62 14.46
C THR A 60 8.53 1.55 15.69
N SER A 61 8.68 2.85 15.45
CA SER A 61 8.45 3.90 16.46
C SER A 61 6.96 4.26 16.66
N ILE A 62 6.06 3.46 16.10
CA ILE A 62 4.60 3.67 16.19
C ILE A 62 4.12 3.30 17.59
N SER A 63 3.33 4.17 18.21
CA SER A 63 2.73 3.91 19.52
C SER A 63 1.27 3.46 19.42
N LYS A 64 0.81 2.69 20.43
CA LYS A 64 -0.62 2.37 20.62
C LYS A 64 -1.50 3.61 20.61
N TYR A 65 -1.00 4.70 21.21
CA TYR A 65 -1.71 5.97 21.26
C TYR A 65 -1.95 6.55 19.87
N TYR A 66 -0.93 6.54 19.01
CA TYR A 66 -1.06 7.03 17.64
C TYR A 66 -2.12 6.26 16.85
N ILE A 67 -2.07 4.93 16.88
CA ILE A 67 -3.09 4.09 16.21
C ILE A 67 -4.49 4.36 16.78
N ARG A 68 -4.60 4.53 18.10
CA ARG A 68 -5.87 4.88 18.74
C ARG A 68 -6.38 6.25 18.28
N GLN A 69 -5.51 7.25 18.13
CA GLN A 69 -5.88 8.55 17.58
C GLN A 69 -6.35 8.44 16.13
N LEU A 70 -5.68 7.63 15.29
CA LEU A 70 -6.13 7.37 13.93
C LEU A 70 -7.51 6.72 13.89
N ALA A 71 -7.75 5.73 14.74
CA ALA A 71 -9.05 5.08 14.89
C ALA A 71 -10.15 6.04 15.42
N LEU A 72 -9.83 6.94 16.34
CA LEU A 72 -10.77 7.94 16.88
C LEU A 72 -11.08 9.05 15.89
N SER A 73 -10.07 9.50 15.14
CA SER A 73 -10.21 10.53 14.11
C SER A 73 -10.95 10.04 12.86
N GLY A 74 -11.22 8.73 12.74
CA GLY A 74 -11.94 8.15 11.62
C GLY A 74 -11.11 8.02 10.34
N LYS A 75 -9.79 8.24 10.41
CA LYS A 75 -8.89 8.13 9.26
C LYS A 75 -8.68 6.69 8.77
N ILE A 76 -8.92 5.72 9.65
CA ILE A 76 -8.81 4.29 9.36
C ILE A 76 -10.16 3.63 9.64
N PRO A 77 -10.64 2.72 8.78
CA PRO A 77 -11.86 1.97 9.02
C PRO A 77 -11.70 1.10 10.28
N THR A 78 -12.60 1.32 11.23
CA THR A 78 -12.67 0.53 12.47
C THR A 78 -14.10 0.06 12.73
N ARG A 79 -14.23 -1.07 13.44
CA ARG A 79 -15.50 -1.64 13.87
C ARG A 79 -15.51 -1.81 15.37
N GLU A 80 -16.55 -1.32 16.03
CA GLU A 80 -16.69 -1.46 17.48
C GLU A 80 -17.31 -2.83 17.83
N ILE A 81 -16.74 -3.48 18.84
CA ILE A 81 -17.26 -4.71 19.45
C ILE A 81 -17.33 -4.48 20.96
N GLY A 82 -18.51 -4.08 21.43
CA GLY A 82 -18.73 -3.72 22.83
C GLY A 82 -17.80 -2.59 23.27
N ARG A 83 -16.82 -2.91 24.12
CA ARG A 83 -15.82 -1.95 24.62
C ARG A 83 -14.53 -1.89 23.78
N ARG A 84 -14.33 -2.85 22.88
CA ARG A 84 -13.12 -2.96 22.07
C ARG A 84 -13.38 -2.42 20.66
N ARG A 85 -12.31 -2.06 19.97
CA ARG A 85 -12.34 -1.71 18.55
C ARG A 85 -11.47 -2.66 17.77
N LEU A 86 -12.03 -3.16 16.67
CA LEU A 86 -11.29 -3.87 15.65
C LEU A 86 -10.84 -2.87 14.59
N ILE A 87 -9.57 -2.96 14.25
CA ILE A 87 -8.89 -2.12 13.27
C ILE A 87 -8.62 -2.99 12.06
N ASN A 88 -8.91 -2.45 10.87
CA ASN A 88 -8.46 -3.07 9.63
C ASN A 88 -6.96 -2.76 9.46
N VAL A 89 -6.13 -3.80 9.57
CA VAL A 89 -4.66 -3.67 9.49
C VAL A 89 -4.22 -3.31 8.08
N ASP A 90 -4.86 -3.84 7.05
CA ASP A 90 -4.49 -3.57 5.66
C ASP A 90 -4.69 -2.09 5.33
N ALA A 91 -5.80 -1.51 5.79
CA ALA A 91 -6.08 -0.08 5.64
C ALA A 91 -5.14 0.80 6.48
N LEU A 92 -4.69 0.33 7.66
CA LEU A 92 -3.69 1.03 8.47
C LEU A 92 -2.34 1.08 7.72
N ILE A 93 -1.89 -0.04 7.15
CA ILE A 93 -0.65 -0.09 6.37
C ILE A 93 -0.75 0.82 5.15
N GLU A 94 -1.88 0.79 4.44
CA GLU A 94 -2.13 1.69 3.32
C GLU A 94 -2.06 3.17 3.74
N TYR A 95 -2.70 3.53 4.86
CA TYR A 95 -2.65 4.88 5.41
C TYR A 95 -1.21 5.32 5.78
N LEU A 96 -0.41 4.43 6.37
CA LEU A 96 0.99 4.72 6.69
C LEU A 96 1.86 4.89 5.44
N SER A 97 1.55 4.18 4.36
CA SER A 97 2.25 4.30 3.08
C SER A 97 1.96 5.61 2.35
N LYS A 98 0.77 6.17 2.56
CA LYS A 98 0.29 7.41 1.94
C LYS A 98 -0.23 8.37 3.00
N PRO A 99 0.65 9.08 3.72
CA PRO A 99 0.21 10.06 4.71
C PRO A 99 -0.51 11.22 4.00
N GLU A 100 -1.84 11.26 4.07
CA GLU A 100 -2.60 12.41 3.59
C GLU A 100 -2.37 13.62 4.51
N GLY A 101 -1.77 14.66 3.94
CA GLY A 101 -1.63 15.98 4.55
C GLY A 101 -0.39 16.11 5.44
N ALA A 102 0.65 16.74 4.91
CA ALA A 102 1.64 17.43 5.72
C ALA A 102 0.90 18.44 6.62
N LEU A 103 0.66 18.07 7.87
CA LEU A 103 0.09 18.96 8.87
C LEU A 103 0.99 20.19 8.93
N ALA A 104 0.41 21.38 8.71
CA ALA A 104 1.11 22.65 8.87
C ALA A 104 1.69 22.68 10.29
N THR A 105 2.99 22.40 10.40
CA THR A 105 3.71 22.31 11.66
C THR A 105 3.52 23.62 12.43
N GLY A 106 3.19 23.49 13.71
CA GLY A 106 2.53 24.51 14.53
C GLY A 106 3.04 25.94 14.37
N LYS A 107 2.11 26.87 14.12
CA LYS A 107 2.32 28.29 14.40
C LYS A 107 2.48 28.44 15.91
N ILE A 108 3.71 28.51 16.39
CA ILE A 108 4.01 28.91 17.78
C ILE A 108 3.48 30.34 17.93
N ARG A 109 2.53 30.55 18.85
CA ARG A 109 2.05 31.89 19.15
C ARG A 109 3.11 32.59 20.01
N ARG A 110 3.59 33.74 19.54
CA ARG A 110 4.43 34.65 20.34
C ARG A 110 3.61 35.15 21.51
N ILE A 111 4.15 35.06 22.72
CA ILE A 111 3.56 35.61 23.94
C ILE A 111 4.31 36.91 24.21
N GLU A 112 3.61 38.03 24.38
CA GLU A 112 4.24 39.30 24.77
C GLU A 112 4.41 39.33 26.29
N ALA A 113 5.60 39.76 26.73
CA ALA A 113 6.01 39.84 28.13
C ALA A 113 5.54 41.14 28.78
#